data_AF-A0A7D5N6T8-F1
#
_entry.id   AF-A0A7D5N6T8-F1
#
_cell.length_a   1.000
_cell.length_b   1.000
_cell.length_c   1.000
_cell.angle_alpha   90.00
_cell.angle_beta   90.00
_cell.angle_gamma   90.00
#
_symmetry.space_group_name_H-M   'P 1'
#
loop_
_entity.id
_entity.type
_entity.pdbx_description
1 polymer ?
#
loop_
_entity_poly.entity_id
_entity_poly.type
_entity_poly.pdbx_seq_one_letter_code
_entity_poly.pdbx_strand_id
1 'polypeptide(L)'
;MAIPSWSPSTGLNATNIAEPTASPSSTTTYTVTVTGSNGCTATDVVTVNVNTTPPTIDAGMDKDLDCTTTSTTIGTTAIVGNT
;
A
#
# COMPACT_ATOMS: atom_id res chain seq x y z
N MET A 1 32.21 12.26 -2.38
CA MET A 1 30.75 12.27 -2.16
C MET A 1 30.26 10.84 -2.32
N ALA A 2 29.54 10.30 -1.34
CA ALA A 2 28.95 8.97 -1.44
C ALA A 2 27.62 9.07 -2.20
N ILE A 3 27.40 8.21 -3.18
CA ILE A 3 26.12 8.13 -3.89
C ILE A 3 25.34 6.91 -3.35
N PRO A 4 24.10 7.09 -2.90
CA PRO A 4 23.23 5.96 -2.57
C PRO A 4 22.78 5.26 -3.85
N SER A 5 22.46 3.98 -3.74
CA SER A 5 21.91 3.16 -4.82
C SER A 5 20.76 2.32 -4.25
N TRP A 6 19.55 2.61 -4.69
CA TRP A 6 18.33 1.92 -4.27
C TRP A 6 17.93 0.83 -5.26
N SER A 7 17.45 -0.30 -4.75
CA SER A 7 16.90 -1.40 -5.54
C SER A 7 15.76 -2.10 -4.80
N PRO A 8 14.65 -2.47 -5.45
CA PRO A 8 14.35 -2.27 -6.88
C PRO A 8 14.02 -0.80 -7.22
N SER A 9 14.09 -0.42 -8.50
CA SER A 9 13.69 0.92 -8.96
C SER A 9 12.17 1.10 -9.09
N THR A 10 11.41 0.00 -9.01
CA THR A 10 9.94 0.01 -9.18
C THR A 10 9.28 0.92 -8.18
N GLY A 11 8.50 1.90 -8.65
CA GLY A 11 7.81 2.86 -7.77
C GLY A 11 8.72 3.94 -7.18
N LEU A 12 10.04 3.95 -7.43
CA LEU A 12 10.92 5.03 -7.00
C LEU A 12 11.02 6.11 -8.08
N ASN A 13 11.04 7.38 -7.69
CA ASN A 13 11.29 8.50 -8.62
C ASN A 13 12.76 8.60 -9.07
N ALA A 14 13.69 8.11 -8.24
CA ALA A 14 15.12 8.02 -8.53
C ALA A 14 15.75 6.94 -7.64
N THR A 15 16.84 6.32 -8.10
CA THR A 15 17.57 5.30 -7.33
C THR A 15 18.91 5.79 -6.78
N ASN A 16 19.31 7.02 -7.11
CA ASN A 16 20.64 7.55 -6.83
C ASN A 16 20.63 8.83 -5.97
N ILE A 17 19.56 9.03 -5.19
CA ILE A 17 19.39 10.15 -4.26
C ILE A 17 19.16 9.63 -2.84
N ALA A 18 19.45 10.47 -1.84
CA ALA A 18 19.35 10.08 -0.43
C ALA A 18 17.90 9.78 -0.01
N GLU A 19 16.95 10.57 -0.53
CA GLU A 19 15.54 10.52 -0.15
C GLU A 19 14.66 10.40 -1.41
N PRO A 20 14.53 9.20 -1.99
CA PRO A 20 13.59 8.98 -3.08
C PRO A 20 12.15 8.91 -2.57
N THR A 21 11.21 9.37 -3.38
CA THR A 21 9.78 9.13 -3.19
C THR A 21 9.44 7.73 -3.70
N ALA A 22 8.86 6.90 -2.84
CA ALA A 22 8.39 5.56 -3.16
C ALA A 22 6.86 5.51 -3.29
N SER A 23 6.39 5.07 -4.45
CA SER A 23 4.98 4.85 -4.80
C SER A 23 4.77 3.45 -5.44
N PRO A 24 5.11 2.34 -4.74
CA PRO A 24 4.86 0.99 -5.26
C PRO A 24 3.37 0.63 -5.27
N SER A 25 2.95 -0.25 -6.19
CA SER A 25 1.56 -0.75 -6.28
C SER A 25 1.26 -1.94 -5.35
N SER A 26 2.31 -2.57 -4.81
CA SER A 26 2.24 -3.71 -3.89
C SER A 26 3.30 -3.56 -2.81
N THR A 27 3.15 -4.25 -1.68
CA THR A 27 4.17 -4.26 -0.62
C THR A 27 5.54 -4.59 -1.22
N THR A 28 6.48 -3.66 -1.10
CA THR A 28 7.79 -3.72 -1.76
C THR A 28 8.89 -3.42 -0.76
N THR A 29 9.93 -4.25 -0.77
CA THR A 29 11.14 -4.05 0.04
C THR A 29 12.23 -3.41 -0.80
N TYR A 30 12.71 -2.25 -0.38
CA TYR A 30 13.82 -1.52 -0.99
C TYR A 30 15.09 -1.70 -0.17
N THR A 31 16.20 -1.87 -0.87
CA THR A 31 17.55 -1.90 -0.29
C THR A 31 18.32 -0.68 -0.77
N VAL A 32 18.91 0.08 0.15
CA VAL A 32 19.86 1.14 -0.16
C VAL A 32 21.27 0.63 0.04
N THR A 33 22.15 0.92 -0.91
CA THR A 33 23.60 0.70 -0.81
C THR A 33 24.31 2.04 -0.95
N VAL A 34 25.17 2.39 -0.01
CA VAL A 34 25.96 3.62 -0.03
C VAL A 34 27.44 3.25 -0.11
N THR A 35 28.15 3.78 -1.10
CA THR A 35 29.61 3.61 -1.22
C THR A 35 30.32 4.91 -0.85
N GLY A 36 31.09 4.88 0.24
CA GLY A 36 31.93 5.98 0.70
C GLY A 36 33.09 6.28 -0.25
N SER A 37 33.68 7.47 -0.15
CA SER A 37 34.84 7.86 -0.97
C SER A 37 36.11 7.04 -0.68
N ASN A 38 36.15 6.36 0.45
CA ASN A 38 37.19 5.40 0.83
C ASN A 38 36.94 3.98 0.29
N GLY A 39 35.85 3.76 -0.47
CA GLY A 39 35.48 2.47 -1.04
C GLY A 39 34.69 1.55 -0.10
N CYS A 40 34.45 1.94 1.16
CA CYS A 40 33.59 1.17 2.07
C CYS A 40 32.13 1.25 1.64
N THR A 41 31.42 0.14 1.76
CA THR A 41 29.99 0.06 1.47
C THR A 41 29.17 -0.16 2.75
N ALA A 42 27.99 0.43 2.80
CA ALA A 42 26.97 0.16 3.80
C ALA A 42 25.65 -0.12 3.10
N THR A 43 24.85 -1.02 3.67
CA THR A 43 23.54 -1.39 3.12
C THR A 43 22.48 -1.34 4.20
N ASP A 44 21.28 -0.89 3.85
CA ASP A 44 20.11 -0.89 4.72
C ASP A 44 18.85 -1.25 3.93
N VAL A 45 17.81 -1.69 4.63
CA VAL A 45 16.57 -2.20 4.02
C VAL A 45 15.36 -1.54 4.64
N VAL A 46 14.43 -1.11 3.79
CA VAL A 46 13.12 -0.57 4.18
C VAL A 46 12.01 -1.29 3.43
N THR A 47 10.94 -1.66 4.15
CA THR A 47 9.74 -2.23 3.53
C THR A 47 8.63 -1.20 3.49
N VAL A 48 8.09 -0.96 2.29
CA VAL A 48 6.90 -0.15 2.07
C VAL A 48 5.71 -1.09 1.97
N ASN A 49 4.85 -1.09 2.98
CA ASN A 49 3.64 -1.90 3.01
C ASN A 49 2.52 -1.19 2.24
N VAL A 50 1.93 -1.91 1.28
CA VAL A 50 0.75 -1.45 0.53
C VAL A 50 -0.41 -2.37 0.88
N ASN A 51 -1.46 -1.78 1.46
CA ASN A 51 -2.70 -2.49 1.76
C ASN A 51 -3.65 -2.36 0.56
N THR A 52 -3.77 -3.43 -0.22
CA THR A 52 -4.67 -3.52 -1.38
C THR A 52 -5.97 -4.26 -1.06
N THR A 53 -6.22 -4.54 0.22
CA THR A 53 -7.40 -5.29 0.64
C THR A 53 -8.65 -4.44 0.36
N PRO A 54 -9.57 -4.88 -0.52
CA PRO A 54 -10.79 -4.15 -0.75
C PRO A 54 -11.66 -4.15 0.52
N PRO A 55 -12.43 -3.09 0.78
CA PRO A 55 -13.41 -3.10 1.86
C PRO A 55 -14.48 -4.15 1.57
N THR A 56 -14.95 -4.83 2.62
CA THR A 56 -16.09 -5.73 2.51
C THR A 56 -17.38 -4.94 2.77
N ILE A 57 -18.35 -5.08 1.87
CA ILE A 57 -19.68 -4.49 2.02
C ILE A 57 -20.73 -5.58 2.01
N ASP A 58 -21.69 -5.46 2.92
CA ASP A 58 -22.83 -6.37 3.04
C ASP A 58 -24.12 -5.54 3.04
N ALA A 59 -24.96 -5.74 2.03
CA ALA A 59 -26.24 -5.05 1.90
C ALA A 59 -27.34 -5.64 2.82
N GLY A 60 -27.03 -6.73 3.53
CA GLY A 60 -27.97 -7.54 4.28
C GLY A 60 -28.66 -8.58 3.41
N MET A 61 -29.43 -9.48 4.04
CA MET A 61 -30.24 -10.48 3.35
C MET A 61 -31.33 -9.83 2.48
N ASP A 62 -31.70 -10.52 1.41
CA ASP A 62 -32.83 -10.17 0.54
C ASP A 62 -34.12 -9.96 1.33
N LYS A 63 -34.93 -9.00 0.87
CA LYS A 63 -36.17 -8.61 1.51
C LYS A 63 -37.34 -8.85 0.57
N ASP A 64 -38.30 -9.63 1.03
CA ASP A 64 -39.58 -9.82 0.36
C ASP A 64 -40.61 -8.82 0.92
N LEU A 65 -41.36 -8.20 0.01
CA LEU A 65 -42.46 -7.29 0.31
C LEU A 65 -43.76 -7.91 -0.23
N ASP A 66 -44.86 -7.75 0.51
CA ASP A 66 -46.17 -8.29 0.17
C ASP A 66 -47.26 -7.19 0.10
N CYS A 67 -48.52 -7.59 -0.13
CA CYS A 67 -49.64 -6.64 -0.22
C CYS A 67 -49.86 -5.81 1.06
N THR A 68 -49.26 -6.20 2.19
CA THR A 68 -49.39 -5.54 3.49
C THR A 68 -48.10 -4.84 3.94
N THR A 69 -46.98 -5.12 3.27
CA THR A 69 -45.65 -4.56 3.57
C THR A 69 -45.07 -3.93 2.32
N THR A 70 -45.05 -2.60 2.27
CA THR A 70 -44.65 -1.84 1.06
C THR A 70 -43.28 -1.18 1.18
N SER A 71 -42.61 -1.28 2.34
CA SER A 71 -41.27 -0.71 2.55
C SER A 71 -40.48 -1.48 3.61
N THR A 72 -39.16 -1.43 3.50
CA THR A 72 -38.22 -2.06 4.44
C THR A 72 -36.88 -1.31 4.43
N THR A 73 -36.10 -1.46 5.49
CA THR A 73 -34.75 -0.88 5.61
C THR A 73 -33.71 -1.88 5.10
N ILE A 74 -32.79 -1.39 4.25
CA ILE A 74 -31.68 -2.16 3.68
C ILE A 74 -30.33 -1.58 4.08
N GLY A 75 -29.28 -2.37 3.91
CA GLY A 75 -27.89 -1.98 4.16
C GLY A 75 -27.40 -2.30 5.57
N THR A 76 -26.10 -2.60 5.67
CA THR A 76 -25.33 -2.56 6.93
C THR A 76 -24.23 -1.50 6.81
N THR A 77 -23.61 -1.11 7.92
CA THR A 77 -22.44 -0.22 7.87
C THR A 77 -21.30 -0.91 7.12
N ALA A 78 -20.71 -0.25 6.13
CA ALA A 78 -19.53 -0.76 5.44
C ALA A 78 -18.46 -1.15 6.47
N ILE A 79 -17.97 -2.39 6.39
CA ILE A 79 -16.84 -2.82 7.21
C ILE A 79 -15.62 -2.22 6.52
N VAL A 80 -15.10 -1.14 7.11
CA VAL A 80 -13.92 -0.46 6.61
C VAL A 80 -12.77 -1.48 6.56
N GLY A 81 -12.30 -1.76 5.34
CA GLY A 81 -10.91 -2.16 5.16
C GLY A 81 -10.05 -0.92 5.40
N ASN A 82 -9.53 -0.76 6.62
CA ASN A 82 -8.40 0.12 6.94
C ASN A 82 -7.26 -0.76 7.46
N THR A 83 -6.00 -0.36 7.51
CA THR A 83 -5.33 0.94 7.47
C THR A 83 -4.10 0.84 6.57
#